data_AF-A0A7L1MYY1-F1
#
_entry.id   AF-A0A7L1MYY1-F1
#
_cell.length_a   1.000
_cell.length_b   1.000
_cell.length_c   1.000
_cell.angle_alpha   90.00
_cell.angle_beta   90.00
_cell.angle_gamma   90.00
#
_symmetry.space_group_name_H-M   'P 1'
#
loop_
_entity.id
_entity.type
_entity.pdbx_description
1 polymer ?
#
loop_
_entity_poly.entity_id
_entity_poly.type
_entity_poly.pdbx_seq_one_letter_code
_entity_poly.pdbx_strand_id
1 'polypeptide(L)'
;CPTSSHCGIEGVLEAYHRSLRSVQLYGPTNFAPVVNHVARSAAEVLDGSQYFVLLIITDGVISDMAQTKEAIVNAAKLPMSIIIVGVGQAEFDGK
;
A
#
# COMPACT_ATOMS: atom_id res chain seq x y z
N CYS A 1 6.41 -18.70 -12.33
CA CYS A 1 6.56 -19.53 -11.11
C CYS A 1 5.22 -20.14 -10.74
N PRO A 2 5.18 -21.44 -10.38
CA PRO A 2 3.99 -22.07 -9.85
C PRO A 2 3.74 -21.57 -8.41
N THR A 3 2.47 -21.44 -8.03
CA THR A 3 1.92 -21.23 -6.67
C THR A 3 2.05 -19.85 -5.97
N SER A 4 1.68 -18.74 -6.62
CA SER A 4 1.16 -17.58 -5.89
C SER A 4 -0.11 -17.05 -6.56
N SER A 5 -1.18 -16.92 -5.79
CA SER A 5 -2.58 -16.93 -6.25
C SER A 5 -3.07 -15.75 -7.07
N HIS A 6 -2.22 -14.83 -7.55
CA HIS A 6 -2.69 -13.66 -8.29
C HIS A 6 -1.71 -13.32 -9.43
N CYS A 7 -1.88 -13.95 -10.59
CA CYS A 7 -1.07 -13.69 -11.77
C CYS A 7 -1.77 -12.65 -12.65
N GLY A 8 -1.21 -11.45 -12.75
CA GLY A 8 -1.75 -10.35 -13.56
C GLY A 8 -2.87 -9.57 -12.87
N ILE A 9 -3.37 -8.54 -13.57
CA ILE A 9 -4.42 -7.62 -13.07
C ILE A 9 -5.69 -8.39 -12.67
N GLU A 10 -6.05 -9.43 -13.43
CA GLU A 10 -7.23 -10.24 -13.17
C GLU A 10 -7.16 -10.91 -11.79
N GLY A 11 -6.00 -11.47 -11.43
CA GLY A 11 -5.79 -12.05 -10.11
C GLY A 11 -5.87 -11.01 -8.99
N VAL A 12 -5.37 -9.78 -9.22
CA VAL A 12 -5.48 -8.69 -8.26
C VAL A 12 -6.94 -8.29 -8.03
N LEU A 13 -7.73 -8.20 -9.11
CA LEU A 13 -9.16 -7.90 -9.04
C LEU A 13 -9.94 -9.01 -8.33
N GLU A 14 -9.64 -10.27 -8.61
CA GLU A 14 -10.25 -11.41 -7.93
C GLU A 14 -9.96 -11.39 -6.41
N ALA A 15 -8.69 -11.16 -6.03
CA ALA A 15 -8.27 -11.02 -4.64
C ALA A 15 -9.03 -9.90 -3.91
N TYR A 16 -9.18 -8.76 -4.60
CA TYR A 16 -9.89 -7.60 -4.09
C TYR A 16 -11.37 -7.92 -3.84
N HIS A 17 -12.06 -8.49 -4.84
CA HIS A 17 -13.46 -8.89 -4.72
C HIS A 17 -13.71 -9.97 -3.67
N ARG A 18 -12.73 -10.87 -3.46
CA ARG A 18 -12.81 -11.88 -2.40
C ARG A 18 -12.66 -11.24 -1.02
N SER A 19 -11.68 -10.37 -0.85
CA SER A 19 -11.39 -9.70 0.43
C SER A 19 -12.55 -8.82 0.90
N LEU A 20 -13.19 -8.08 -0.02
CA LEU A 20 -14.36 -7.26 0.31
C LEU A 20 -15.55 -8.05 0.89
N ARG A 21 -15.67 -9.34 0.57
CA ARG A 21 -16.76 -10.20 1.06
C ARG A 21 -16.49 -10.79 2.43
N SER A 22 -15.22 -10.84 2.86
CA SER A 22 -14.81 -11.50 4.10
C SER A 22 -14.25 -10.55 5.15
N VAL A 23 -13.92 -9.32 4.79
CA VAL A 23 -13.34 -8.33 5.70
C VAL A 23 -14.40 -7.31 6.07
N GLN A 24 -14.59 -7.13 7.38
CA GLN A 24 -15.37 -6.02 7.90
C GLN A 24 -14.47 -4.78 7.89
N LEU A 25 -14.83 -3.77 7.11
CA LEU A 25 -14.11 -2.50 7.06
C LEU A 25 -14.19 -1.86 8.46
N TYR A 26 -13.03 -1.67 9.08
CA TYR A 26 -12.88 -1.04 10.39
C TYR A 26 -11.67 -0.10 10.35
N GLY A 27 -11.80 1.08 10.96
CA GLY A 27 -10.70 2.01 11.16
C GLY A 27 -9.86 1.62 12.38
N PRO A 28 -8.69 2.24 12.65
CA PRO A 28 -8.17 3.42 11.98
C PRO A 28 -7.49 3.12 10.64
N THR A 29 -7.39 4.16 9.80
CA THR A 29 -6.69 4.09 8.51
C THR A 29 -5.20 4.31 8.74
N ASN A 30 -4.46 3.22 8.97
CA ASN A 30 -3.02 3.25 9.26
C ASN A 30 -2.18 2.82 8.05
N PHE A 31 -1.31 3.69 7.54
CA PHE A 31 -0.49 3.41 6.35
C PHE A 31 0.92 2.92 6.67
N ALA A 32 1.47 3.27 7.84
CA ALA A 32 2.84 2.90 8.20
C ALA A 32 3.12 1.38 8.11
N PRO A 33 2.22 0.47 8.53
CA PRO A 33 2.47 -0.97 8.45
C PRO A 33 2.65 -1.48 7.02
N VAL A 34 1.82 -1.01 6.07
CA VAL A 34 1.88 -1.47 4.67
C VAL A 34 3.07 -0.86 3.94
N VAL A 35 3.40 0.41 4.21
CA VAL A 35 4.60 1.07 3.65
C VAL A 35 5.85 0.32 4.11
N ASN A 36 5.98 0.03 5.41
CA ASN A 36 7.10 -0.72 5.96
C ASN A 36 7.20 -2.15 5.40
N HIS A 37 6.06 -2.79 5.13
CA HIS A 37 6.05 -4.13 4.53
C HIS A 37 6.65 -4.13 3.11
N VAL A 38 6.20 -3.21 2.25
CA VAL A 38 6.75 -3.11 0.89
C VAL A 38 8.20 -2.61 0.91
N ALA A 39 8.53 -1.68 1.81
CA ALA A 39 9.90 -1.21 2.00
C ALA A 39 10.86 -2.36 2.34
N ARG A 40 10.49 -3.29 3.23
CA ARG A 40 11.33 -4.47 3.49
C ARG A 40 11.55 -5.31 2.24
N SER A 41 10.52 -5.54 1.44
CA SER A 41 10.64 -6.29 0.18
C SER A 41 11.54 -5.57 -0.82
N ALA A 42 11.41 -4.24 -0.95
CA ALA A 42 12.25 -3.43 -1.81
C ALA A 42 13.71 -3.37 -1.33
N ALA A 43 13.95 -3.42 -0.02
CA ALA A 43 15.29 -3.44 0.55
C ALA A 43 16.05 -4.75 0.31
N GLU A 44 15.34 -5.85 0.02
CA GLU A 44 15.95 -7.13 -0.35
C GLU A 44 16.47 -7.15 -1.81
N VAL A 45 16.03 -6.21 -2.65
CA VAL A 45 16.35 -6.18 -4.09
C VAL A 45 16.92 -4.82 -4.51
N LEU A 46 18.20 -4.60 -4.20
CA LEU A 46 18.90 -3.34 -4.48
C LEU A 46 19.74 -3.35 -5.77
N ASP A 47 19.79 -4.49 -6.46
CA ASP A 47 20.58 -4.69 -7.69
C ASP A 47 19.91 -4.09 -8.95
N GLY A 48 18.72 -3.50 -8.80
CA GLY A 48 17.94 -2.91 -9.89
C GLY A 48 17.16 -3.92 -10.73
N SER A 49 17.13 -5.20 -10.35
CA SER A 49 16.35 -6.23 -11.05
C SER A 49 14.85 -6.09 -10.84
N GLN A 50 14.42 -5.39 -9.79
CA GLN A 50 13.01 -5.16 -9.46
C GLN A 50 12.78 -3.73 -8.97
N TYR A 51 11.59 -3.23 -9.23
CA TYR A 51 11.11 -1.95 -8.74
C TYR A 51 9.67 -2.11 -8.25
N PHE A 52 9.37 -1.60 -7.06
CA PHE A 52 8.08 -1.84 -6.40
C PHE A 52 7.17 -0.61 -6.52
N VAL A 53 5.89 -0.82 -6.80
CA VAL A 53 4.88 0.26 -6.77
C VAL A 53 3.79 -0.14 -5.78
N LEU A 54 3.71 0.60 -4.67
CA LEU A 54 2.64 0.45 -3.67
C LEU A 54 1.49 1.39 -4.03
N LEU A 55 0.36 0.82 -4.45
CA LEU A 55 -0.90 1.54 -4.65
C LEU A 55 -1.79 1.39 -3.41
N ILE A 56 -2.12 2.51 -2.76
CA ILE A 56 -3.04 2.58 -1.62
C ILE A 56 -4.31 3.30 -2.09
N ILE A 57 -5.48 2.68 -1.92
CA ILE A 57 -6.78 3.28 -2.19
C ILE A 57 -7.50 3.46 -0.86
N THR A 58 -7.91 4.68 -0.53
CA THR A 58 -8.56 5.00 0.75
C THR A 58 -9.72 5.96 0.56
N ASP A 59 -10.76 5.87 1.39
CA ASP A 59 -11.86 6.83 1.47
C ASP A 59 -11.81 7.69 2.73
N GLY A 60 -10.74 7.60 3.53
CA GLY A 60 -10.61 8.29 4.80
C GLY A 60 -9.22 8.86 5.07
N VAL A 61 -9.14 9.69 6.11
CA VAL A 61 -7.94 10.40 6.55
C VAL A 61 -6.96 9.44 7.27
N ILE A 62 -5.66 9.64 7.02
CA ILE A 62 -4.59 8.87 7.66
C ILE A 62 -4.58 9.12 9.16
N SER A 63 -4.74 8.05 9.94
CA SER A 63 -4.80 8.10 11.41
C SER A 63 -3.41 8.06 12.07
N ASP A 64 -2.42 7.48 11.40
CA ASP A 64 -1.03 7.34 11.87
C ASP A 64 -0.06 8.24 11.10
N MET A 65 -0.44 9.51 10.89
CA MET A 65 0.29 10.43 10.00
C MET A 65 1.78 10.57 10.35
N ALA A 66 2.14 10.61 11.64
CA ALA A 66 3.54 10.74 12.07
C ALA A 66 4.37 9.50 11.68
N GLN A 67 3.85 8.31 11.97
CA GLN A 67 4.49 7.03 11.66
C GLN A 67 4.55 6.80 10.15
N THR A 68 3.50 7.20 9.42
CA THR A 68 3.46 7.11 7.97
C THR A 68 4.51 8.01 7.33
N LYS A 69 4.70 9.25 7.82
CA LYS A 69 5.80 10.12 7.37
C LYS A 69 7.16 9.49 7.60
N GLU A 70 7.40 8.93 8.78
CA GLU A 70 8.67 8.26 9.10
C GLU A 70 8.91 7.05 8.17
N ALA A 71 7.90 6.22 7.95
CA ALA A 71 7.97 5.08 7.04
C ALA A 71 8.30 5.51 5.60
N ILE A 72 7.68 6.59 5.11
CA ILE A 72 7.95 7.14 3.77
C ILE A 72 9.37 7.68 3.68
N VAL A 73 9.84 8.43 4.68
CA VAL A 73 11.21 8.96 4.71
C VAL A 73 12.24 7.82 4.69
N ASN A 74 12.01 6.76 5.46
CA ASN A 74 12.87 5.58 5.49
C ASN A 74 12.86 4.83 4.14
N ALA A 75 11.69 4.76 3.49
CA ALA A 75 11.53 4.10 2.20
C ALA A 75 12.08 4.91 1.01
N ALA A 76 12.32 6.22 1.16
CA ALA A 76 12.68 7.12 0.06
C ALA A 76 13.98 6.76 -0.67
N LYS A 77 14.84 5.93 -0.06
CA LYS A 77 16.11 5.45 -0.66
C LYS A 77 15.98 4.09 -1.35
N LEU A 78 14.82 3.45 -1.25
CA LEU A 78 14.58 2.11 -1.78
C LEU A 78 14.02 2.18 -3.20
N PRO A 79 14.17 1.11 -4.01
CA PRO A 79 13.61 1.04 -5.36
C PRO A 79 12.10 0.83 -5.34
N MET A 80 11.37 1.83 -4.81
CA MET A 80 9.92 1.79 -4.74
C MET A 80 9.27 3.17 -4.90
N SER A 81 8.03 3.17 -5.41
CA SER A 81 7.12 4.32 -5.45
C SER A 81 5.86 4.02 -4.64
N ILE A 82 5.26 5.06 -4.07
CA ILE A 82 3.99 4.98 -3.35
C ILE A 82 2.99 5.89 -4.04
N ILE A 83 1.83 5.36 -4.40
CA ILE A 83 0.71 6.08 -5.00
C ILE A 83 -0.48 5.95 -4.05
N ILE A 84 -1.00 7.09 -3.57
CA ILE A 84 -2.17 7.13 -2.69
C ILE A 84 -3.32 7.74 -3.48
N VAL A 85 -4.41 7.00 -3.62
CA VAL A 85 -5.63 7.42 -4.30
C VAL A 85 -6.74 7.57 -3.26
N GLY A 86 -7.13 8.80 -3.01
CA GLY A 86 -8.34 9.12 -2.26
C GLY A 86 -9.59 8.89 -3.11
N VAL A 87 -10.58 8.16 -2.60
CA VAL A 87 -11.88 7.94 -3.23
C VAL A 87 -13.00 8.41 -2.29
N GLY A 88 -14.19 8.69 -2.83
CA GLY A 88 -15.32 9.14 -2.01
C GLY A 88 -15.27 10.64 -1.66
N GLN A 89 -16.04 11.02 -0.64
CA GLN A 89 -16.31 12.42 -0.28
C GLN A 89 -15.50 12.91 0.94
N ALA A 90 -14.51 12.15 1.39
CA ALA A 90 -13.68 12.60 2.50
C ALA A 90 -12.85 13.83 2.11
N GLU A 91 -12.74 14.78 3.03
CA GLU A 91 -11.83 15.90 2.87
C GLU A 91 -10.39 15.41 3.08
N PHE A 92 -9.62 15.42 1.99
CA PHE A 92 -8.19 15.12 2.00
C PHE A 92 -7.32 16.39 2.14
N ASP A 93 -7.95 17.52 2.51
CA ASP A 93 -7.27 18.81 2.65
C ASP A 93 -6.46 18.85 3.94
N GLY A 94 -5.14 19.00 3.80
CA GLY A 94 -4.22 19.24 4.91
C GLY A 94 -4.30 20.68 5.39
N LYS A 95 -5.22 20.97 6.30
CA LYS A 95 -5.16 22.18 7.13
C LYS A 95 -4.37 21.94 8.40
#